data_AF-A0A086TG97-F1
#
_entry.id   AF-A0A086TG97-F1
#
_cell.length_a   1.000
_cell.length_b   1.000
_cell.length_c   1.000
_cell.angle_alpha   90.00
_cell.angle_beta   90.00
_cell.angle_gamma   90.00
#
_symmetry.space_group_name_H-M   'P 1'
#
loop_
_entity.id
_entity.type
_entity.pdbx_description
1 polymer ?
#
loop_
_entity_poly.entity_id
_entity_poly.type
_entity_poly.pdbx_seq_one_letter_code
_entity_poly.pdbx_strand_id
1 'polypeptide(L)'
;MFWSTTTFVALAAFASSASAKTKETDLSILAGQHTIYSWPSTAEPPEELLTLTRAGLVGGVILFGENIAANATPGGILALQNAYAQSPAPALIESLTGVKHAPLLIMTDQEGGYVKRIPEGGPEHSAKITGQASDLEAAGGEAGSQAADTLLGYNNNANLAPVLDVFFEEGNFIDEFERSYNNVSAKVSTAGVAFLQAMQDLGVAAAAKHFPGLGKAPQGSNTDLVPVTLEVTEEELAAVDIPPFVDAIAAGVGMIMPSWAIYPAVDPDLPAGLSSIWLKERLRGELGLEGVTVSDAIEAGSLSPFGGAGELGVLAAGAGMDLLLASARDVGQGVEVREAVAEAVASGVLDRGEFDEATERIVKLREKLGAAAARVLIPFKGPASLSWILAPLRIPPGLEPLEEGFLRHRSSNRQRPPIRHPLRQNFLLGRPDRIRMLTRIRPNSLPVLHIHLKRKPAKHPPPRPVRVHGAKPATLGYDAHDAPGHQSRLLPELAGARVQDGLVGAVDGAAGGFPAVGHAVVGSAAEEEGAVLGVED
;
A
#
# COMPACT_ATOMS: atom_id res chain seq x y z
N MET A 1 0.84 42.21 0.69
CA MET A 1 -0.45 42.32 -0.02
C MET A 1 -1.07 40.94 -0.07
N PHE A 2 -2.34 40.80 0.29
CA PHE A 2 -3.06 39.53 0.21
C PHE A 2 -3.53 39.26 -1.23
N TRP A 3 -3.35 38.04 -1.71
CA TRP A 3 -4.00 37.48 -2.90
C TRP A 3 -4.49 36.09 -2.46
N SER A 4 -5.74 35.94 -2.00
CA SER A 4 -7.00 35.85 -2.76
C SER A 4 -7.37 34.41 -3.14
N THR A 5 -7.84 33.67 -2.13
CA THR A 5 -8.54 32.39 -2.25
C THR A 5 -9.84 32.54 -3.06
N THR A 6 -9.87 32.16 -4.35
CA THR A 6 -11.13 32.17 -5.15
C THR A 6 -11.17 31.18 -6.33
N THR A 7 -10.90 29.89 -6.08
CA THR A 7 -11.25 28.82 -7.06
C THR A 7 -11.78 27.52 -6.43
N PHE A 8 -12.16 27.51 -5.14
CA PHE A 8 -12.53 26.29 -4.41
C PHE A 8 -13.82 26.40 -3.57
N VAL A 9 -14.87 27.05 -4.10
CA VAL A 9 -16.25 26.96 -3.58
C VAL A 9 -17.27 27.07 -4.72
N ALA A 10 -17.71 25.95 -5.30
CA ALA A 10 -18.80 25.94 -6.28
C ALA A 10 -19.55 24.58 -6.44
N LEU A 11 -19.68 23.76 -5.39
CA LEU A 11 -20.50 22.54 -5.44
C LEU A 11 -21.21 22.26 -4.11
N ALA A 12 -22.22 23.08 -3.80
CA ALA A 12 -23.09 22.89 -2.64
C ALA A 12 -24.46 23.57 -2.81
N ALA A 13 -25.28 23.06 -3.74
CA ALA A 13 -26.76 23.09 -3.68
C ALA A 13 -27.38 22.56 -4.99
N PHE A 14 -28.14 21.45 -4.94
CA PHE A 14 -29.60 21.48 -5.13
C PHE A 14 -30.21 20.14 -4.69
N ALA A 15 -31.44 20.18 -4.17
CA ALA A 15 -32.05 19.04 -3.50
C ALA A 15 -33.12 18.31 -4.34
N SER A 16 -33.13 16.98 -4.19
CA SER A 16 -34.29 16.07 -4.20
C SER A 16 -35.36 16.21 -5.31
N SER A 17 -35.42 15.18 -6.16
CA SER A 17 -36.70 14.69 -6.70
C SER A 17 -36.73 13.16 -6.66
N ALA A 18 -37.61 12.58 -5.86
CA ALA A 18 -37.65 11.14 -5.63
C ALA A 18 -38.30 10.37 -6.79
N SER A 19 -37.49 9.67 -7.61
CA SER A 19 -37.95 8.52 -8.43
C SER A 19 -36.79 7.70 -9.05
N ALA A 20 -36.00 6.97 -8.23
CA ALA A 20 -35.08 5.91 -8.71
C ALA A 20 -34.49 5.02 -7.59
N LYS A 21 -35.32 4.44 -6.71
CA LYS A 21 -34.87 3.65 -5.52
C LYS A 21 -34.20 2.28 -5.82
N THR A 22 -33.63 2.10 -7.02
CA THR A 22 -32.95 0.88 -7.49
C THR A 22 -31.68 1.17 -8.30
N LYS A 23 -31.11 2.38 -8.25
CA LYS A 23 -29.78 2.69 -8.84
C LYS A 23 -28.71 3.08 -7.83
N GLU A 24 -29.13 3.47 -6.63
CA GLU A 24 -28.27 3.94 -5.53
C GLU A 24 -27.56 2.76 -4.82
N THR A 25 -28.18 1.57 -4.84
CA THR A 25 -27.64 0.33 -4.27
C THR A 25 -26.48 -0.25 -5.07
N ASP A 26 -26.62 -0.30 -6.40
CA ASP A 26 -25.64 -0.97 -7.27
C ASP A 26 -24.34 -0.17 -7.29
N LEU A 27 -24.42 1.16 -7.38
CA LEU A 27 -23.25 2.03 -7.25
C LEU A 27 -22.61 1.95 -5.86
N SER A 28 -23.41 1.82 -4.79
CA SER A 28 -22.88 1.59 -3.43
C SER A 28 -22.13 0.26 -3.32
N ILE A 29 -22.59 -0.79 -3.99
CA ILE A 29 -21.91 -2.10 -4.07
C ILE A 29 -20.62 -1.99 -4.87
N LEU A 30 -20.64 -1.29 -6.01
CA LEU A 30 -19.45 -1.05 -6.85
C LEU A 30 -18.39 -0.22 -6.12
N ALA A 31 -18.75 0.89 -5.47
CA ALA A 31 -17.83 1.66 -4.64
C ALA A 31 -17.30 0.83 -3.46
N GLY A 32 -18.11 -0.10 -2.95
CA GLY A 32 -17.66 -1.12 -2.01
C GLY A 32 -16.52 -1.96 -2.54
N GLN A 33 -16.49 -2.30 -3.85
CA GLN A 33 -15.42 -3.09 -4.46
C GLN A 33 -14.08 -2.34 -4.56
N HIS A 34 -14.11 -1.00 -4.52
CA HIS A 34 -12.92 -0.14 -4.48
C HIS A 34 -12.39 0.06 -3.05
N THR A 35 -13.17 -0.30 -2.03
CA THR A 35 -12.86 0.01 -0.63
C THR A 35 -12.35 -1.22 0.12
N ILE A 36 -11.15 -1.09 0.70
CA ILE A 36 -10.52 -2.09 1.58
C ILE A 36 -10.71 -1.63 3.03
N TYR A 37 -11.43 -2.43 3.83
CA TYR A 37 -11.79 -2.09 5.20
C TYR A 37 -10.78 -2.61 6.23
N SER A 38 -10.70 -1.95 7.38
CA SER A 38 -10.03 -2.47 8.58
C SER A 38 -10.99 -2.46 9.77
N TRP A 39 -10.61 -3.11 10.87
CA TRP A 39 -11.42 -3.13 12.09
C TRP A 39 -10.52 -3.19 13.34
N PRO A 40 -11.02 -2.79 14.53
CA PRO A 40 -10.22 -2.72 15.74
C PRO A 40 -9.77 -4.10 16.24
N SER A 41 -8.93 -4.13 17.27
CA SER A 41 -8.19 -5.30 17.75
C SER A 41 -9.01 -6.47 18.36
N THR A 42 -10.20 -6.76 17.86
CA THR A 42 -10.89 -8.04 18.06
C THR A 42 -10.43 -9.03 17.01
N ALA A 43 -10.10 -10.23 17.47
CA ALA A 43 -9.63 -11.31 16.63
C ALA A 43 -10.69 -11.73 15.58
N GLU A 44 -11.97 -11.66 15.95
CA GLU A 44 -13.10 -11.83 15.03
C GLU A 44 -13.52 -10.48 14.43
N PRO A 45 -13.99 -10.45 13.16
CA PRO A 45 -14.56 -9.25 12.56
C PRO A 45 -15.86 -8.83 13.26
N PRO A 46 -16.11 -7.52 13.45
CA PRO A 46 -17.33 -7.05 14.09
C PRO A 46 -18.57 -7.33 13.22
N GLU A 47 -19.72 -7.52 13.86
CA GLU A 47 -20.99 -7.81 13.17
C GLU A 47 -21.42 -6.68 12.22
N GLU A 48 -20.96 -5.45 12.44
CA GLU A 48 -21.12 -4.33 11.52
C GLU A 48 -20.41 -4.58 10.18
N LEU A 49 -19.13 -4.98 10.21
CA LEU A 49 -18.37 -5.32 9.01
C LEU A 49 -18.96 -6.54 8.31
N LEU A 50 -19.38 -7.57 9.07
CA LEU A 50 -20.12 -8.72 8.50
C LEU A 50 -21.44 -8.29 7.85
N THR A 51 -22.17 -7.32 8.41
CA THR A 51 -23.41 -6.79 7.84
C THR A 51 -23.15 -6.04 6.53
N LEU A 52 -22.14 -5.16 6.49
CA LEU A 52 -21.71 -4.49 5.25
C LEU A 52 -21.27 -5.51 4.18
N THR A 53 -20.55 -6.55 4.60
CA THR A 53 -20.07 -7.62 3.71
C THR A 53 -21.23 -8.43 3.13
N ARG A 54 -22.24 -8.80 3.95
CA ARG A 54 -23.48 -9.47 3.46
C ARG A 54 -24.31 -8.57 2.53
N ALA A 55 -24.21 -7.25 2.69
CA ALA A 55 -24.83 -6.27 1.78
C ALA A 55 -24.04 -6.05 0.48
N GLY A 56 -22.84 -6.62 0.34
CA GLY A 56 -21.98 -6.47 -0.84
C GLY A 56 -21.16 -5.17 -0.85
N LEU A 57 -21.11 -4.45 0.26
CA LEU A 57 -20.51 -3.11 0.38
C LEU A 57 -19.00 -3.15 0.71
N VAL A 58 -18.36 -4.31 0.65
CA VAL A 58 -16.96 -4.54 1.04
C VAL A 58 -16.26 -5.32 -0.08
N GLY A 59 -15.22 -4.73 -0.67
CA GLY A 59 -14.38 -5.34 -1.72
C GLY A 59 -13.20 -6.14 -1.16
N GLY A 60 -12.73 -5.73 0.02
CA GLY A 60 -11.73 -6.47 0.77
C GLY A 60 -11.51 -5.94 2.18
N VAL A 61 -10.56 -6.57 2.87
CA VAL A 61 -10.08 -6.16 4.19
C VAL A 61 -8.55 -6.17 4.26
N ILE A 62 -7.99 -5.29 5.08
CA ILE A 62 -6.57 -5.31 5.48
C ILE A 62 -6.45 -5.77 6.94
N LEU A 63 -5.53 -6.72 7.17
CA LEU A 63 -5.27 -7.33 8.48
C LEU A 63 -3.97 -6.80 9.07
N PHE A 64 -3.99 -6.49 10.37
CA PHE A 64 -2.81 -6.19 11.17
C PHE A 64 -2.48 -7.34 12.14
N GLY A 65 -1.37 -7.23 12.87
CA GLY A 65 -0.94 -8.29 13.81
C GLY A 65 -1.99 -8.59 14.89
N GLU A 66 -2.75 -7.59 15.33
CA GLU A 66 -3.89 -7.74 16.24
C GLU A 66 -5.06 -8.54 15.63
N ASN A 67 -5.24 -8.52 14.32
CA ASN A 67 -6.25 -9.30 13.59
C ASN A 67 -5.75 -10.70 13.19
N ILE A 68 -4.53 -11.09 13.59
CA ILE A 68 -3.93 -12.38 13.22
C ILE A 68 -3.40 -13.16 14.46
N ALA A 69 -3.28 -12.51 15.61
CA ALA A 69 -2.82 -13.14 16.84
C ALA A 69 -3.88 -14.01 17.54
N ALA A 70 -3.52 -15.29 17.78
CA ALA A 70 -4.02 -16.23 18.79
C ALA A 70 -5.51 -16.61 18.89
N ASN A 71 -6.46 -15.79 18.40
CA ASN A 71 -7.89 -16.14 18.35
C ASN A 71 -8.58 -15.71 17.04
N ALA A 72 -7.88 -15.00 16.17
CA ALA A 72 -8.38 -14.61 14.85
C ALA A 72 -8.23 -15.82 13.93
N THR A 73 -9.16 -16.75 14.03
CA THR A 73 -9.02 -18.00 13.30
C THR A 73 -9.24 -17.77 11.80
N PRO A 74 -8.79 -18.70 10.94
CA PRO A 74 -9.34 -18.90 9.60
C PRO A 74 -10.88 -18.80 9.53
N GLY A 75 -11.60 -19.06 10.62
CA GLY A 75 -13.05 -18.89 10.75
C GLY A 75 -13.56 -17.44 10.60
N GLY A 76 -12.85 -16.43 11.11
CA GLY A 76 -13.27 -15.02 10.97
C GLY A 76 -13.13 -14.52 9.53
N ILE A 77 -12.02 -14.84 8.88
CA ILE A 77 -11.79 -14.58 7.45
C ILE A 77 -12.78 -15.38 6.58
N LEU A 78 -13.00 -16.66 6.92
CA LEU A 78 -14.01 -17.49 6.25
C LEU A 78 -15.43 -16.96 6.46
N ALA A 79 -15.75 -16.33 7.58
CA ALA A 79 -17.04 -15.69 7.81
C ALA A 79 -17.24 -14.47 6.89
N LEU A 80 -16.21 -13.63 6.70
CA LEU A 80 -16.22 -12.54 5.72
C LEU A 80 -16.34 -13.07 4.28
N GLN A 81 -15.55 -14.07 3.91
CA GLN A 81 -15.60 -14.69 2.58
C GLN A 81 -16.97 -15.32 2.28
N ASN A 82 -17.56 -16.03 3.24
CA ASN A 82 -18.92 -16.60 3.11
C ASN A 82 -20.01 -15.52 3.06
N ALA A 83 -19.89 -14.46 3.86
CA ALA A 83 -20.79 -13.31 3.83
C ALA A 83 -20.76 -12.63 2.46
N TYR A 84 -19.56 -12.42 1.90
CA TYR A 84 -19.37 -11.81 0.59
C TYR A 84 -19.91 -12.71 -0.54
N ALA A 85 -19.63 -14.01 -0.50
CA ALA A 85 -20.10 -14.97 -1.51
C ALA A 85 -21.64 -15.12 -1.56
N GLN A 86 -22.33 -14.80 -0.46
CA GLN A 86 -23.79 -14.81 -0.36
C GLN A 86 -24.42 -13.41 -0.56
N SER A 87 -23.59 -12.37 -0.75
CA SER A 87 -24.02 -10.99 -0.97
C SER A 87 -24.51 -10.76 -2.42
N PRO A 88 -25.13 -9.62 -2.74
CA PRO A 88 -25.45 -9.27 -4.14
C PRO A 88 -24.21 -8.96 -5.00
N ALA A 89 -23.02 -8.72 -4.42
CA ALA A 89 -21.86 -8.24 -5.16
C ALA A 89 -21.34 -9.21 -6.25
N PRO A 90 -21.16 -10.52 -6.00
CA PRO A 90 -20.73 -11.46 -7.05
C PRO A 90 -21.67 -11.50 -8.26
N ALA A 91 -22.99 -11.46 -8.04
CA ALA A 91 -23.99 -11.49 -9.11
C ALA A 91 -24.00 -10.18 -9.92
N LEU A 92 -23.83 -9.03 -9.26
CA LEU A 92 -23.68 -7.74 -9.94
C LEU A 92 -22.39 -7.72 -10.79
N ILE A 93 -21.27 -8.18 -10.24
CA ILE A 93 -19.99 -8.29 -10.95
C ILE A 93 -20.10 -9.20 -12.17
N GLU A 94 -20.68 -10.40 -12.04
CA GLU A 94 -20.89 -11.32 -13.18
C GLU A 94 -21.76 -10.65 -14.25
N SER A 95 -22.81 -9.91 -13.86
CA SER A 95 -23.71 -9.24 -14.80
C SER A 95 -23.08 -8.09 -15.59
N LEU A 96 -22.08 -7.40 -15.00
CA LEU A 96 -21.41 -6.24 -15.61
C LEU A 96 -20.13 -6.61 -16.36
N THR A 97 -19.38 -7.62 -15.88
CA THR A 97 -18.03 -7.94 -16.38
C THR A 97 -17.92 -9.33 -17.02
N GLY A 98 -18.92 -10.20 -16.83
CA GLY A 98 -18.86 -11.61 -17.21
C GLY A 98 -18.03 -12.50 -16.28
N VAL A 99 -17.32 -11.93 -15.29
CA VAL A 99 -16.47 -12.67 -14.35
C VAL A 99 -17.31 -13.33 -13.26
N LYS A 100 -17.25 -14.66 -13.20
CA LYS A 100 -18.09 -15.48 -12.29
C LYS A 100 -17.55 -15.60 -10.87
N HIS A 101 -16.25 -15.41 -10.69
CA HIS A 101 -15.53 -15.73 -9.46
C HIS A 101 -14.54 -14.62 -9.10
N ALA A 102 -15.05 -13.54 -8.51
CA ALA A 102 -14.25 -12.47 -7.91
C ALA A 102 -14.30 -12.59 -6.36
N PRO A 103 -13.39 -13.35 -5.70
CA PRO A 103 -13.36 -13.51 -4.24
C PRO A 103 -13.12 -12.18 -3.52
N LEU A 104 -13.47 -12.12 -2.23
CA LEU A 104 -13.12 -10.99 -1.36
C LEU A 104 -11.59 -10.87 -1.24
N LEU A 105 -11.04 -9.66 -1.32
CA LEU A 105 -9.60 -9.43 -1.11
C LEU A 105 -9.28 -9.45 0.39
N ILE A 106 -8.28 -10.23 0.79
CA ILE A 106 -7.80 -10.36 2.16
C ILE A 106 -6.31 -10.02 2.16
N MET A 107 -5.99 -8.79 2.58
CA MET A 107 -4.68 -8.14 2.47
C MET A 107 -3.93 -8.10 3.80
N THR A 108 -2.60 -8.06 3.77
CA THR A 108 -1.75 -7.71 4.92
C THR A 108 -0.33 -7.34 4.46
N ASP A 109 0.50 -6.79 5.34
CA ASP A 109 1.94 -6.60 5.08
C ASP A 109 2.76 -7.79 5.60
N GLN A 110 3.13 -8.68 4.69
CA GLN A 110 4.04 -9.79 4.95
C GLN A 110 5.31 -9.60 4.11
N GLU A 111 6.02 -8.50 4.35
CA GLU A 111 7.28 -8.13 3.69
C GLU A 111 8.47 -8.96 4.19
N GLY A 112 8.43 -9.35 5.48
CA GLY A 112 9.56 -9.93 6.19
C GLY A 112 10.20 -8.91 7.16
N GLY A 113 11.23 -9.33 7.89
CA GLY A 113 11.94 -8.46 8.83
C GLY A 113 11.03 -7.77 9.85
N TYR A 114 11.11 -6.44 9.90
CA TYR A 114 10.31 -5.59 10.79
C TYR A 114 8.83 -5.47 10.39
N VAL A 115 8.49 -5.66 9.12
CA VAL A 115 7.11 -5.53 8.61
C VAL A 115 6.57 -6.91 8.24
N LYS A 116 6.17 -7.63 9.29
CA LYS A 116 5.64 -8.99 9.21
C LYS A 116 4.46 -9.15 10.17
N ARG A 117 3.22 -9.27 9.64
CA ARG A 117 2.02 -9.37 10.50
C ARG A 117 1.75 -10.79 11.04
N ILE A 118 2.27 -11.84 10.38
CA ILE A 118 2.34 -13.22 10.91
C ILE A 118 3.78 -13.51 11.36
N PRO A 119 4.14 -13.37 12.65
CA PRO A 119 5.54 -13.40 13.09
C PRO A 119 6.21 -14.76 12.94
N GLU A 120 5.45 -15.84 13.18
CA GLU A 120 5.91 -17.24 13.11
C GLU A 120 6.00 -17.77 11.67
N GLY A 121 5.50 -17.00 10.69
CA GLY A 121 5.52 -17.35 9.28
C GLY A 121 6.68 -16.70 8.51
N GLY A 122 6.80 -17.04 7.24
CA GLY A 122 7.77 -16.47 6.32
C GLY A 122 7.35 -15.09 5.78
N PRO A 123 8.28 -14.28 5.23
CA PRO A 123 9.69 -14.61 5.01
C PRO A 123 10.50 -14.72 6.31
N GLU A 124 11.50 -15.60 6.33
CA GLU A 124 12.44 -15.71 7.46
C GLU A 124 13.32 -14.44 7.60
N HIS A 125 13.71 -13.86 6.48
CA HIS A 125 14.65 -12.73 6.40
C HIS A 125 13.95 -11.41 6.09
N SER A 126 14.62 -10.29 6.38
CA SER A 126 14.23 -8.96 5.89
C SER A 126 14.68 -8.78 4.44
N ALA A 127 14.06 -7.84 3.71
CA ALA A 127 14.47 -7.51 2.34
C ALA A 127 15.97 -7.18 2.28
N LYS A 128 16.50 -6.42 3.25
CA LYS A 128 17.92 -6.08 3.35
C LYS A 128 18.85 -7.29 3.51
N ILE A 129 18.42 -8.33 4.24
CA ILE A 129 19.20 -9.57 4.37
C ILE A 129 19.09 -10.40 3.07
N THR A 130 17.89 -10.54 2.50
CA THR A 130 17.68 -11.21 1.21
C THR A 130 18.51 -10.59 0.09
N GLY A 131 18.58 -9.25 0.04
CA GLY A 131 19.36 -8.48 -0.91
C GLY A 131 20.89 -8.51 -0.71
N GLN A 132 21.38 -9.25 0.29
CA GLN A 132 22.80 -9.57 0.48
C GLN A 132 23.16 -11.00 0.01
N ALA A 133 22.18 -11.78 -0.45
CA ALA A 133 22.42 -13.12 -0.99
C ALA A 133 23.33 -13.09 -2.23
N SER A 134 24.10 -14.17 -2.42
CA SER A 134 24.91 -14.35 -3.64
C SER A 134 24.07 -14.67 -4.88
N ASP A 135 22.87 -15.22 -4.66
CA ASP A 135 21.85 -15.48 -5.68
C ASP A 135 20.58 -14.74 -5.24
N LEU A 136 20.36 -13.57 -5.83
CA LEU A 136 19.26 -12.66 -5.48
C LEU A 136 17.92 -13.16 -6.00
N GLU A 137 17.90 -13.85 -7.14
CA GLU A 137 16.69 -14.37 -7.76
C GLU A 137 16.16 -15.55 -6.93
N ALA A 138 17.04 -16.51 -6.60
CA ALA A 138 16.66 -17.63 -5.75
C ALA A 138 16.22 -17.17 -4.34
N ALA A 139 16.95 -16.24 -3.71
CA ALA A 139 16.59 -15.75 -2.37
C ALA A 139 15.31 -14.89 -2.36
N GLY A 140 15.08 -14.10 -3.42
CA GLY A 140 13.84 -13.34 -3.61
C GLY A 140 12.64 -14.25 -3.80
N GLY A 141 12.75 -15.23 -4.70
CA GLY A 141 11.71 -16.23 -4.98
C GLY A 141 11.41 -17.15 -3.80
N GLU A 142 12.43 -17.55 -3.02
CA GLU A 142 12.22 -18.27 -1.76
C GLU A 142 11.44 -17.42 -0.75
N ALA A 143 11.84 -16.16 -0.54
CA ALA A 143 11.13 -15.25 0.37
C ALA A 143 9.66 -15.05 -0.06
N GLY A 144 9.40 -14.89 -1.36
CA GLY A 144 8.05 -14.79 -1.92
C GLY A 144 7.23 -16.08 -1.69
N SER A 145 7.81 -17.24 -1.96
CA SER A 145 7.13 -18.54 -1.71
C SER A 145 6.78 -18.71 -0.23
N GLN A 146 7.74 -18.44 0.67
CA GLN A 146 7.53 -18.51 2.11
C GLN A 146 6.42 -17.55 2.61
N ALA A 147 6.33 -16.35 2.03
CA ALA A 147 5.27 -15.38 2.34
C ALA A 147 3.90 -15.85 1.81
N ALA A 148 3.84 -16.37 0.58
CA ALA A 148 2.60 -16.87 -0.02
C ALA A 148 2.03 -18.08 0.74
N ASP A 149 2.86 -19.09 1.03
CA ASP A 149 2.46 -20.27 1.81
C ASP A 149 1.94 -19.86 3.20
N THR A 150 2.61 -18.88 3.83
CA THR A 150 2.18 -18.30 5.10
C THR A 150 0.80 -17.64 4.98
N LEU A 151 0.57 -16.82 3.96
CA LEU A 151 -0.70 -16.11 3.78
C LEU A 151 -1.86 -17.04 3.41
N LEU A 152 -1.63 -18.01 2.52
CA LEU A 152 -2.62 -19.02 2.17
C LEU A 152 -3.07 -19.84 3.39
N GLY A 153 -2.15 -20.15 4.32
CA GLY A 153 -2.46 -20.81 5.59
C GLY A 153 -3.43 -20.04 6.51
N TYR A 154 -3.61 -18.74 6.28
CA TYR A 154 -4.55 -17.87 7.02
C TYR A 154 -5.78 -17.45 6.19
N ASN A 155 -5.97 -18.02 4.99
CA ASN A 155 -6.95 -17.60 3.98
C ASN A 155 -6.73 -16.20 3.40
N ASN A 156 -5.50 -15.65 3.51
CA ASN A 156 -5.13 -14.39 2.88
C ASN A 156 -4.77 -14.62 1.40
N ASN A 157 -5.16 -13.71 0.53
CA ASN A 157 -4.99 -13.84 -0.93
C ASN A 157 -4.33 -12.60 -1.59
N ALA A 158 -3.89 -11.63 -0.80
CA ALA A 158 -3.11 -10.49 -1.23
C ALA A 158 -2.05 -10.11 -0.18
N ASN A 159 -0.86 -9.73 -0.66
CA ASN A 159 0.25 -9.23 0.14
C ASN A 159 0.63 -7.82 -0.32
N LEU A 160 0.78 -6.89 0.62
CA LEU A 160 1.25 -5.54 0.35
C LEU A 160 2.79 -5.52 0.32
N ALA A 161 3.36 -6.35 -0.55
CA ALA A 161 4.79 -6.57 -0.75
C ALA A 161 5.03 -7.08 -2.18
N PRO A 162 6.22 -6.91 -2.79
CA PRO A 162 7.48 -6.44 -2.19
C PRO A 162 7.66 -4.92 -2.15
N VAL A 163 8.58 -4.47 -1.30
CA VAL A 163 9.11 -3.10 -1.33
C VAL A 163 10.21 -3.03 -2.40
N LEU A 164 10.03 -2.17 -3.40
CA LEU A 164 10.95 -1.95 -4.52
C LEU A 164 11.72 -0.62 -4.42
N ASP A 165 11.56 0.11 -3.31
CA ASP A 165 12.33 1.32 -3.03
C ASP A 165 13.84 1.03 -3.00
N VAL A 166 14.63 1.79 -3.78
CA VAL A 166 16.09 1.66 -3.82
C VAL A 166 16.70 2.64 -2.81
N PHE A 167 17.22 2.14 -1.68
CA PHE A 167 17.73 3.05 -0.65
C PHE A 167 18.96 3.83 -1.15
N PHE A 168 19.03 5.13 -0.89
CA PHE A 168 20.14 5.96 -1.39
C PHE A 168 21.38 5.91 -0.48
N GLU A 169 21.20 6.15 0.83
CA GLU A 169 22.26 6.08 1.85
C GLU A 169 21.87 5.11 2.98
N GLU A 170 22.86 4.48 3.63
CA GLU A 170 22.63 3.64 4.80
C GLU A 170 21.95 4.45 5.92
N GLY A 171 20.85 3.93 6.46
CA GLY A 171 20.05 4.63 7.47
C GLY A 171 18.99 5.59 6.93
N ASN A 172 18.81 5.72 5.60
CA ASN A 172 17.56 6.27 5.05
C ASN A 172 16.34 5.49 5.56
N PHE A 173 15.16 6.10 5.57
CA PHE A 173 13.96 5.57 6.22
C PHE A 173 13.68 4.09 5.89
N ILE A 174 13.66 3.72 4.60
CA ILE A 174 13.41 2.34 4.18
C ILE A 174 14.56 1.38 4.57
N ASP A 175 15.81 1.86 4.61
CA ASP A 175 16.98 1.06 4.99
C ASP A 175 17.08 0.84 6.51
N GLU A 176 16.70 1.84 7.32
CA GLU A 176 16.64 1.78 8.78
C GLU A 176 15.73 0.65 9.27
N PHE A 177 14.60 0.41 8.57
CA PHE A 177 13.66 -0.66 8.86
C PHE A 177 13.92 -1.95 8.07
N GLU A 178 15.06 -2.07 7.40
CA GLU A 178 15.49 -3.23 6.58
C GLU A 178 14.52 -3.60 5.43
N ARG A 179 13.74 -2.62 4.93
CA ARG A 179 12.66 -2.83 3.95
C ARG A 179 13.13 -2.78 2.49
N SER A 180 14.28 -2.18 2.18
CA SER A 180 14.88 -2.23 0.84
C SER A 180 15.83 -3.41 0.71
N TYR A 181 15.85 -4.06 -0.46
CA TYR A 181 16.83 -5.09 -0.79
C TYR A 181 18.24 -4.52 -1.03
N ASN A 182 18.37 -3.35 -1.66
CA ASN A 182 19.68 -2.82 -2.06
C ASN A 182 19.65 -1.34 -2.43
N ASN A 183 20.85 -0.73 -2.53
CA ASN A 183 21.05 0.61 -3.09
C ASN A 183 21.42 0.59 -4.59
N VAL A 184 21.16 -0.53 -5.27
CA VAL A 184 21.39 -0.72 -6.70
C VAL A 184 20.11 -1.25 -7.32
N SER A 185 19.49 -0.46 -8.19
CA SER A 185 18.16 -0.73 -8.78
C SER A 185 18.06 -2.13 -9.38
N ALA A 186 19.03 -2.54 -10.21
CA ALA A 186 19.05 -3.88 -10.81
C ALA A 186 18.99 -5.03 -9.78
N LYS A 187 19.58 -4.87 -8.59
CA LYS A 187 19.51 -5.89 -7.52
C LYS A 187 18.16 -5.90 -6.83
N VAL A 188 17.54 -4.73 -6.67
CA VAL A 188 16.17 -4.59 -6.15
C VAL A 188 15.18 -5.20 -7.14
N SER A 189 15.35 -4.96 -8.45
CA SER A 189 14.60 -5.64 -9.51
C SER A 189 14.75 -7.16 -9.41
N THR A 190 15.97 -7.71 -9.39
CA THR A 190 16.18 -9.17 -9.35
C THR A 190 15.49 -9.84 -8.14
N ALA A 191 15.69 -9.32 -6.92
CA ALA A 191 15.12 -9.93 -5.72
C ALA A 191 13.61 -9.66 -5.59
N GLY A 192 13.17 -8.44 -5.89
CA GLY A 192 11.77 -8.02 -5.78
C GLY A 192 10.87 -8.66 -6.84
N VAL A 193 11.33 -8.78 -8.10
CA VAL A 193 10.57 -9.46 -9.15
C VAL A 193 10.47 -10.96 -8.88
N ALA A 194 11.55 -11.60 -8.43
CA ALA A 194 11.47 -13.01 -8.03
C ALA A 194 10.49 -13.23 -6.86
N PHE A 195 10.47 -12.34 -5.88
CA PHE A 195 9.47 -12.35 -4.79
C PHE A 195 8.04 -12.22 -5.35
N LEU A 196 7.75 -11.21 -6.18
CA LEU A 196 6.39 -10.95 -6.67
C LEU A 196 5.88 -12.09 -7.56
N GLN A 197 6.75 -12.67 -8.40
CA GLN A 197 6.38 -13.81 -9.25
C GLN A 197 6.04 -15.05 -8.42
N ALA A 198 6.87 -15.39 -7.43
CA ALA A 198 6.62 -16.52 -6.53
C ALA A 198 5.30 -16.38 -5.75
N MET A 199 4.94 -15.16 -5.31
CA MET A 199 3.63 -14.88 -4.70
C MET A 199 2.48 -15.18 -5.67
N GLN A 200 2.57 -14.68 -6.89
CA GLN A 200 1.50 -14.72 -7.89
C GLN A 200 1.30 -16.13 -8.47
N ASP A 201 2.38 -16.89 -8.65
CA ASP A 201 2.32 -18.29 -9.11
C ASP A 201 1.59 -19.20 -8.10
N LEU A 202 1.72 -18.90 -6.81
CA LEU A 202 0.98 -19.56 -5.72
C LEU A 202 -0.44 -19.01 -5.53
N GLY A 203 -0.86 -18.00 -6.30
CA GLY A 203 -2.21 -17.46 -6.30
C GLY A 203 -2.48 -16.36 -5.26
N VAL A 204 -1.43 -15.66 -4.82
CA VAL A 204 -1.54 -14.50 -3.92
C VAL A 204 -1.12 -13.24 -4.69
N ALA A 205 -1.97 -12.21 -4.70
CA ALA A 205 -1.63 -10.95 -5.35
C ALA A 205 -0.47 -10.24 -4.61
N ALA A 206 0.50 -9.73 -5.36
CA ALA A 206 1.60 -8.91 -4.84
C ALA A 206 1.37 -7.42 -5.13
N ALA A 207 1.88 -6.54 -4.26
CA ALA A 207 1.88 -5.09 -4.44
C ALA A 207 3.31 -4.54 -4.40
N ALA A 208 3.82 -4.09 -5.54
CA ALA A 208 5.11 -3.40 -5.62
C ALA A 208 4.98 -1.97 -5.06
N LYS A 209 5.84 -1.59 -4.10
CA LYS A 209 5.71 -0.30 -3.37
C LYS A 209 7.05 0.37 -3.02
N HIS A 210 7.15 1.69 -2.90
CA HIS A 210 6.09 2.71 -2.96
C HIS A 210 6.35 3.66 -4.14
N PHE A 211 5.63 3.50 -5.26
CA PHE A 211 5.90 4.18 -6.54
C PHE A 211 5.78 5.73 -6.42
N PRO A 212 6.67 6.54 -7.02
CA PRO A 212 7.80 6.19 -7.90
C PRO A 212 9.07 5.73 -7.17
N GLY A 213 9.15 5.89 -5.85
CA GLY A 213 10.21 5.34 -5.00
C GLY A 213 10.47 6.18 -3.75
N LEU A 214 10.40 5.55 -2.57
CA LEU A 214 10.58 6.22 -1.27
C LEU A 214 12.02 6.10 -0.73
N GLY A 215 12.95 5.52 -1.50
CA GLY A 215 14.30 5.13 -1.05
C GLY A 215 15.25 6.29 -0.72
N LYS A 216 14.98 7.48 -1.26
CA LYS A 216 15.66 8.74 -0.90
C LYS A 216 15.12 9.42 0.37
N ALA A 217 14.05 8.92 0.98
CA ALA A 217 13.49 9.50 2.20
C ALA A 217 14.51 9.44 3.37
N PRO A 218 14.90 10.59 3.97
CA PRO A 218 15.83 10.62 5.09
C PRO A 218 15.29 9.89 6.33
N GLN A 219 16.18 9.48 7.23
CA GLN A 219 15.82 8.84 8.51
C GLN A 219 14.67 9.58 9.22
N GLY A 220 13.66 8.84 9.69
CA GLY A 220 12.49 9.41 10.37
C GLY A 220 11.42 10.06 9.47
N SER A 221 11.61 10.11 8.15
CA SER A 221 10.64 10.69 7.19
C SER A 221 9.53 9.69 6.85
N ASN A 222 8.73 9.30 7.85
CA ASN A 222 7.63 8.37 7.64
C ASN A 222 6.35 9.09 7.17
N THR A 223 5.89 8.76 5.96
CA THR A 223 4.62 9.21 5.36
C THR A 223 3.38 8.86 6.18
N ASP A 224 3.41 7.78 6.97
CA ASP A 224 2.32 7.43 7.91
C ASP A 224 2.05 8.54 8.93
N LEU A 225 3.07 9.35 9.25
CA LEU A 225 3.08 10.25 10.41
C LEU A 225 3.04 11.73 10.01
N VAL A 226 3.72 12.11 8.93
CA VAL A 226 3.89 13.50 8.50
C VAL A 226 4.01 13.61 6.97
N PRO A 227 3.73 14.79 6.38
CA PRO A 227 4.05 15.05 4.98
C PRO A 227 5.56 14.91 4.72
N VAL A 228 5.89 14.31 3.57
CA VAL A 228 7.25 14.12 3.09
C VAL A 228 7.35 14.67 1.66
N THR A 229 8.37 15.50 1.42
CA THR A 229 8.71 16.00 0.08
C THR A 229 10.10 15.53 -0.25
N LEU A 230 10.28 14.90 -1.41
CA LEU A 230 11.58 14.41 -1.87
C LEU A 230 12.08 15.28 -3.01
N GLU A 231 13.12 16.08 -2.74
CA GLU A 231 13.82 16.92 -3.70
C GLU A 231 14.70 16.04 -4.61
N VAL A 232 14.06 15.37 -5.58
CA VAL A 232 14.67 14.42 -6.51
C VAL A 232 14.34 14.86 -7.94
N THR A 233 15.33 14.86 -8.83
CA THR A 233 15.06 15.22 -10.24
C THR A 233 14.39 14.06 -10.99
N GLU A 234 13.70 14.39 -12.08
CA GLU A 234 13.07 13.37 -12.92
C GLU A 234 14.10 12.39 -13.52
N GLU A 235 15.29 12.87 -13.87
CA GLU A 235 16.39 12.03 -14.36
C GLU A 235 16.91 11.07 -13.28
N GLU A 236 16.96 11.49 -12.02
CA GLU A 236 17.35 10.61 -10.91
C GLU A 236 16.28 9.54 -10.65
N LEU A 237 14.99 9.91 -10.63
CA LEU A 237 13.90 8.95 -10.51
C LEU A 237 13.93 7.93 -11.65
N ALA A 238 14.08 8.39 -12.90
CA ALA A 238 14.17 7.52 -14.07
C ALA A 238 15.41 6.61 -14.06
N ALA A 239 16.53 7.05 -13.50
CA ALA A 239 17.77 6.28 -13.45
C ALA A 239 17.86 5.29 -12.27
N VAL A 240 17.19 5.58 -11.14
CA VAL A 240 17.37 4.83 -9.88
C VAL A 240 16.08 4.24 -9.35
N ASP A 241 15.06 5.04 -9.12
CA ASP A 241 13.87 4.66 -8.34
C ASP A 241 12.78 3.97 -9.19
N ILE A 242 12.58 4.39 -10.44
CA ILE A 242 11.56 3.87 -11.37
C ILE A 242 11.91 2.49 -11.97
N PRO A 243 13.16 2.14 -12.34
CA PRO A 243 13.46 0.88 -13.04
C PRO A 243 12.91 -0.41 -12.38
N PRO A 244 12.96 -0.59 -11.04
CA PRO A 244 12.34 -1.75 -10.40
C PRO A 244 10.82 -1.87 -10.64
N PHE A 245 10.10 -0.75 -10.77
CA PHE A 245 8.67 -0.76 -11.10
C PHE A 245 8.44 -1.09 -12.58
N VAL A 246 9.33 -0.69 -13.49
CA VAL A 246 9.28 -1.10 -14.91
C VAL A 246 9.45 -2.61 -15.02
N ASP A 247 10.43 -3.18 -14.32
CA ASP A 247 10.67 -4.62 -14.29
C ASP A 247 9.49 -5.39 -13.65
N ALA A 248 8.85 -4.82 -12.62
CA ALA A 248 7.64 -5.39 -12.02
C ALA A 248 6.42 -5.35 -12.96
N ILE A 249 6.22 -4.27 -13.72
CA ILE A 249 5.16 -4.18 -14.73
C ILE A 249 5.41 -5.20 -15.85
N ALA A 250 6.65 -5.30 -16.34
CA ALA A 250 7.06 -6.30 -17.34
C ALA A 250 6.87 -7.75 -16.84
N ALA A 251 7.04 -7.99 -15.54
CA ALA A 251 6.75 -9.27 -14.87
C ALA A 251 5.25 -9.53 -14.60
N GLY A 252 4.35 -8.61 -14.97
CA GLY A 252 2.91 -8.76 -14.79
C GLY A 252 2.44 -8.60 -13.35
N VAL A 253 3.00 -7.64 -12.60
CA VAL A 253 2.59 -7.33 -11.23
C VAL A 253 1.09 -7.04 -11.12
N GLY A 254 0.43 -7.66 -10.13
CA GLY A 254 -1.00 -7.55 -9.89
C GLY A 254 -1.41 -6.19 -9.33
N MET A 255 -0.60 -5.63 -8.43
CA MET A 255 -0.82 -4.31 -7.83
C MET A 255 0.44 -3.44 -7.78
N ILE A 256 0.29 -2.12 -7.90
CA ILE A 256 1.31 -1.14 -7.53
C ILE A 256 0.73 -0.20 -6.48
N MET A 257 1.50 0.07 -5.43
CA MET A 257 1.14 1.04 -4.40
C MET A 257 1.92 2.34 -4.59
N PRO A 258 1.25 3.45 -4.92
CA PRO A 258 1.87 4.78 -4.95
C PRO A 258 2.25 5.29 -3.56
N SER A 259 3.28 6.12 -3.53
CA SER A 259 3.77 6.82 -2.34
C SER A 259 2.91 8.03 -1.98
N TRP A 260 2.81 8.32 -0.68
CA TRP A 260 2.26 9.58 -0.16
C TRP A 260 3.30 10.71 -0.03
N ALA A 261 4.50 10.54 -0.57
CA ALA A 261 5.46 11.64 -0.71
C ALA A 261 5.15 12.52 -1.94
N ILE A 262 5.55 13.79 -1.87
CA ILE A 262 5.51 14.78 -2.97
C ILE A 262 6.86 14.78 -3.69
N TYR A 263 6.84 14.89 -5.03
CA TYR A 263 8.01 14.82 -5.91
C TYR A 263 8.04 16.04 -6.84
N PRO A 264 8.61 17.20 -6.41
CA PRO A 264 8.40 18.49 -7.06
C PRO A 264 8.90 18.62 -8.50
N ALA A 265 9.76 17.71 -8.96
CA ALA A 265 10.19 17.66 -10.36
C ALA A 265 9.08 17.26 -11.35
N VAL A 266 8.01 16.61 -10.87
CA VAL A 266 6.88 16.13 -11.70
C VAL A 266 5.55 16.71 -11.22
N ASP A 267 5.30 16.69 -9.90
CA ASP A 267 4.13 17.33 -9.28
C ASP A 267 4.56 18.00 -7.95
N PRO A 268 4.56 19.34 -7.87
CA PRO A 268 4.97 20.07 -6.66
C PRO A 268 3.84 20.22 -5.63
N ASP A 269 2.59 19.96 -6.00
CA ASP A 269 1.42 20.27 -5.18
C ASP A 269 0.79 19.01 -4.56
N LEU A 270 0.89 17.85 -5.23
CA LEU A 270 0.21 16.62 -4.84
C LEU A 270 1.18 15.44 -4.55
N PRO A 271 0.89 14.62 -3.53
CA PRO A 271 1.53 13.32 -3.36
C PRO A 271 1.36 12.43 -4.59
N ALA A 272 2.31 11.51 -4.84
CA ALA A 272 2.24 10.64 -6.03
C ALA A 272 0.93 9.85 -6.14
N GLY A 273 0.38 9.35 -5.02
CA GLY A 273 -0.92 8.68 -5.00
C GLY A 273 -2.16 9.58 -5.14
N LEU A 274 -2.01 10.91 -5.13
CA LEU A 274 -3.09 11.89 -5.39
C LEU A 274 -2.91 12.64 -6.72
N SER A 275 -1.82 12.39 -7.46
CA SER A 275 -1.50 13.09 -8.70
C SER A 275 -1.93 12.29 -9.93
N SER A 276 -2.78 12.87 -10.77
CA SER A 276 -3.13 12.28 -12.08
C SER A 276 -1.94 12.20 -13.03
N ILE A 277 -0.95 13.09 -12.89
CA ILE A 277 0.30 13.03 -13.65
C ILE A 277 1.03 11.73 -13.29
N TRP A 278 1.21 11.45 -12.00
CA TRP A 278 1.86 10.21 -11.56
C TRP A 278 1.06 8.94 -11.91
N LEU A 279 -0.25 8.91 -11.69
CA LEU A 279 -1.03 7.67 -11.84
C LEU A 279 -1.55 7.42 -13.26
N LYS A 280 -2.12 8.43 -13.93
CA LYS A 280 -2.70 8.28 -15.28
C LYS A 280 -1.65 8.45 -16.37
N GLU A 281 -0.87 9.54 -16.31
CA GLU A 281 0.09 9.86 -17.37
C GLU A 281 1.34 8.98 -17.27
N ARG A 282 2.06 9.02 -16.15
CA ARG A 282 3.31 8.25 -15.97
C ARG A 282 3.04 6.75 -15.79
N LEU A 283 2.40 6.34 -14.69
CA LEU A 283 2.30 4.92 -14.32
C LEU A 283 1.45 4.10 -15.29
N ARG A 284 0.30 4.61 -15.72
CA ARG A 284 -0.62 3.89 -16.61
C ARG A 284 -0.36 4.17 -18.10
N GLY A 285 -0.05 5.41 -18.47
CA GLY A 285 0.22 5.83 -19.85
C GLY A 285 1.62 5.47 -20.35
N GLU A 286 2.66 5.97 -19.69
CA GLU A 286 4.06 5.78 -20.13
C GLU A 286 4.64 4.41 -19.74
N LEU A 287 4.42 3.97 -18.50
CA LEU A 287 4.94 2.69 -18.00
C LEU A 287 4.02 1.49 -18.30
N GLY A 288 2.77 1.74 -18.71
CA GLY A 288 1.86 0.70 -19.20
C GLY A 288 1.26 -0.22 -18.13
N LEU A 289 1.01 0.26 -16.90
CA LEU A 289 0.39 -0.55 -15.85
C LEU A 289 -1.05 -1.01 -16.22
N GLU A 290 -1.19 -2.25 -16.67
CA GLU A 290 -2.48 -2.94 -16.80
C GLU A 290 -3.10 -3.37 -15.46
N GLY A 291 -2.27 -3.46 -14.42
CA GLY A 291 -2.64 -3.88 -13.07
C GLY A 291 -3.43 -2.84 -12.28
N VAL A 292 -3.67 -3.18 -11.01
CA VAL A 292 -4.44 -2.39 -10.04
C VAL A 292 -3.51 -1.43 -9.31
N THR A 293 -3.91 -0.17 -9.20
CA THR A 293 -3.30 0.78 -8.26
C THR A 293 -4.00 0.65 -6.91
N VAL A 294 -3.22 0.50 -5.84
CA VAL A 294 -3.73 0.32 -4.48
C VAL A 294 -3.14 1.40 -3.57
N SER A 295 -3.97 2.16 -2.88
CA SER A 295 -3.47 3.24 -2.03
C SER A 295 -2.67 2.66 -0.86
N ASP A 296 -1.69 3.41 -0.35
CA ASP A 296 -1.25 3.21 1.03
C ASP A 296 -2.35 3.74 1.99
N ALA A 297 -2.12 3.72 3.30
CA ALA A 297 -3.10 4.10 4.32
C ALA A 297 -3.76 5.47 4.06
N ILE A 298 -5.08 5.54 3.87
CA ILE A 298 -5.75 6.82 3.54
C ILE A 298 -5.83 7.78 4.74
N GLU A 299 -5.61 7.29 5.97
CA GLU A 299 -5.44 8.12 7.18
C GLU A 299 -4.00 8.60 7.44
N ALA A 300 -3.05 8.31 6.54
CA ALA A 300 -1.64 8.67 6.73
C ALA A 300 -1.46 10.17 7.02
N GLY A 301 -0.59 10.51 7.98
CA GLY A 301 -0.37 11.89 8.41
C GLY A 301 0.13 12.83 7.30
N SER A 302 0.76 12.27 6.27
CA SER A 302 1.08 12.95 5.01
C SER A 302 -0.13 13.53 4.27
N LEU A 303 -1.30 12.88 4.38
CA LEU A 303 -2.54 13.31 3.73
C LEU A 303 -3.36 14.33 4.54
N SER A 304 -2.97 14.62 5.78
CA SER A 304 -3.68 15.58 6.64
C SER A 304 -3.92 16.99 6.07
N PRO A 305 -3.15 17.53 5.10
CA PRO A 305 -3.48 18.79 4.43
C PRO A 305 -4.63 18.70 3.41
N PHE A 306 -5.00 17.51 2.96
CA PHE A 306 -5.84 17.29 1.76
C PHE A 306 -7.30 16.90 2.06
N GLY A 307 -7.65 16.53 3.29
CA GLY A 307 -9.05 16.36 3.70
C GLY A 307 -9.31 15.28 4.76
N GLY A 308 -10.60 14.99 4.97
CA GLY A 308 -11.09 13.80 5.69
C GLY A 308 -11.06 12.53 4.82
N ALA A 309 -11.37 11.37 5.39
CA ALA A 309 -11.22 10.09 4.69
C ALA A 309 -12.09 9.99 3.42
N GLY A 310 -13.32 10.50 3.46
CA GLY A 310 -14.20 10.58 2.29
C GLY A 310 -13.66 11.49 1.19
N GLU A 311 -13.13 12.66 1.56
CA GLU A 311 -12.53 13.62 0.62
C GLU A 311 -11.28 13.03 -0.03
N LEU A 312 -10.40 12.41 0.76
CA LEU A 312 -9.19 11.72 0.29
C LEU A 312 -9.51 10.53 -0.61
N GLY A 313 -10.56 9.75 -0.30
CA GLY A 313 -11.04 8.66 -1.15
C GLY A 313 -11.48 9.13 -2.53
N VAL A 314 -12.21 10.27 -2.61
CA VAL A 314 -12.60 10.88 -3.88
C VAL A 314 -11.39 11.46 -4.63
N LEU A 315 -10.47 12.13 -3.94
CA LEU A 315 -9.24 12.68 -4.55
C LEU A 315 -8.37 11.56 -5.15
N ALA A 316 -8.10 10.48 -4.39
CA ALA A 316 -7.31 9.36 -4.86
C ALA A 316 -7.98 8.62 -6.04
N ALA A 317 -9.29 8.37 -5.96
CA ALA A 317 -10.03 7.77 -7.08
C ALA A 317 -9.97 8.64 -8.34
N GLY A 318 -10.16 9.96 -8.21
CA GLY A 318 -10.07 10.92 -9.31
C GLY A 318 -8.65 11.04 -9.91
N ALA A 319 -7.63 10.86 -9.08
CA ALA A 319 -6.23 10.76 -9.52
C ALA A 319 -5.97 9.50 -10.35
N GLY A 320 -6.79 8.45 -10.22
CA GLY A 320 -6.66 7.18 -10.96
C GLY A 320 -6.33 5.96 -10.09
N MET A 321 -6.51 6.07 -8.76
CA MET A 321 -6.39 4.96 -7.81
C MET A 321 -7.57 3.99 -7.95
N ASP A 322 -7.31 2.68 -8.04
CA ASP A 322 -8.35 1.66 -8.18
C ASP A 322 -8.81 1.10 -6.81
N LEU A 323 -7.90 0.92 -5.84
CA LEU A 323 -8.22 0.43 -4.48
C LEU A 323 -7.82 1.43 -3.39
N LEU A 324 -8.71 1.62 -2.41
CA LEU A 324 -8.58 2.59 -1.32
C LEU A 324 -8.49 1.87 0.04
N LEU A 325 -7.38 2.04 0.75
CA LEU A 325 -7.12 1.43 2.06
C LEU A 325 -7.62 2.31 3.20
N ALA A 326 -8.82 1.98 3.71
CA ALA A 326 -9.34 2.50 4.97
C ALA A 326 -8.77 1.68 6.14
N SER A 327 -7.53 2.00 6.53
CA SER A 327 -6.67 1.19 7.40
C SER A 327 -6.59 1.66 8.86
N ALA A 328 -7.41 2.63 9.27
CA ALA A 328 -7.38 3.26 10.60
C ALA A 328 -7.79 2.32 11.76
N ARG A 329 -8.07 1.04 11.46
CA ARG A 329 -8.65 0.02 12.37
C ARG A 329 -10.05 0.42 12.84
N ASP A 330 -10.81 1.04 11.93
CA ASP A 330 -12.18 1.47 12.13
C ASP A 330 -13.00 1.16 10.87
N VAL A 331 -14.13 0.48 11.08
CA VAL A 331 -15.08 0.15 10.00
C VAL A 331 -15.73 1.42 9.45
N GLY A 332 -15.93 2.44 10.29
CA GLY A 332 -16.55 3.71 9.93
C GLY A 332 -15.78 4.47 8.87
N GLN A 333 -14.44 4.40 8.87
CA GLN A 333 -13.60 5.04 7.86
C GLN A 333 -13.89 4.48 6.45
N GLY A 334 -14.02 3.15 6.33
CA GLY A 334 -14.36 2.53 5.05
C GLY A 334 -15.79 2.86 4.61
N VAL A 335 -16.72 3.06 5.55
CA VAL A 335 -18.07 3.57 5.22
C VAL A 335 -17.98 5.00 4.65
N GLU A 336 -17.22 5.89 5.29
CA GLU A 336 -17.02 7.27 4.83
C GLU A 336 -16.42 7.33 3.42
N VAL A 337 -15.34 6.56 3.17
CA VAL A 337 -14.69 6.44 1.85
C VAL A 337 -15.69 5.93 0.80
N ARG A 338 -16.36 4.80 1.07
CA ARG A 338 -17.31 4.18 0.14
C ARG A 338 -18.45 5.12 -0.24
N GLU A 339 -19.03 5.81 0.74
CA GLU A 339 -20.18 6.70 0.51
C GLU A 339 -19.78 7.96 -0.25
N ALA A 340 -18.62 8.55 0.07
CA ALA A 340 -18.09 9.69 -0.68
C ALA A 340 -17.78 9.34 -2.14
N VAL A 341 -17.15 8.18 -2.40
CA VAL A 341 -16.87 7.72 -3.78
C VAL A 341 -18.17 7.41 -4.54
N ALA A 342 -19.14 6.74 -3.91
CA ALA A 342 -20.44 6.46 -4.54
C ALA A 342 -21.20 7.76 -4.92
N GLU A 343 -21.25 8.74 -4.02
CA GLU A 343 -21.87 10.05 -4.28
C GLU A 343 -21.10 10.85 -5.34
N ALA A 344 -19.76 10.80 -5.33
CA ALA A 344 -18.94 11.49 -6.32
C ALA A 344 -19.12 10.93 -7.74
N VAL A 345 -19.28 9.61 -7.89
CA VAL A 345 -19.65 8.99 -9.19
C VAL A 345 -21.11 9.30 -9.55
N ALA A 346 -22.05 9.30 -8.59
CA ALA A 346 -23.46 9.60 -8.85
C ALA A 346 -23.70 11.04 -9.30
N SER A 347 -22.94 11.98 -8.75
CA SER A 347 -22.99 13.42 -9.05
C SER A 347 -22.13 13.82 -10.26
N GLY A 348 -21.27 12.92 -10.76
CA GLY A 348 -20.35 13.19 -11.87
C GLY A 348 -19.11 14.00 -11.50
N VAL A 349 -18.77 14.07 -10.21
CA VAL A 349 -17.47 14.58 -9.73
C VAL A 349 -16.34 13.61 -10.08
N LEU A 350 -16.61 12.30 -10.01
CA LEU A 350 -15.78 11.26 -10.60
C LEU A 350 -16.38 10.81 -11.93
N ASP A 351 -15.54 10.62 -12.95
CA ASP A 351 -16.00 10.09 -14.22
C ASP A 351 -16.45 8.64 -14.09
N ARG A 352 -17.62 8.34 -14.67
CA ARG A 352 -18.24 7.03 -14.56
C ARG A 352 -17.52 5.96 -15.38
N GLY A 353 -16.95 6.33 -16.53
CA GLY A 353 -16.18 5.43 -17.38
C GLY A 353 -14.87 5.02 -16.72
N GLU A 354 -14.09 6.00 -16.23
CA GLU A 354 -12.85 5.73 -15.48
C GLU A 354 -13.10 4.83 -14.25
N PHE A 355 -14.19 5.08 -13.52
CA PHE A 355 -14.59 4.26 -12.37
C PHE A 355 -15.00 2.83 -12.75
N ASP A 356 -15.72 2.64 -13.86
CA ASP A 356 -16.07 1.30 -14.37
C ASP A 356 -14.82 0.56 -14.89
N GLU A 357 -13.88 1.24 -15.54
CA GLU A 357 -12.59 0.65 -15.93
C GLU A 357 -11.76 0.20 -14.71
N ALA A 358 -11.69 1.04 -13.67
CA ALA A 358 -11.03 0.67 -12.42
C ALA A 358 -11.71 -0.55 -11.77
N THR A 359 -13.04 -0.60 -11.79
CA THR A 359 -13.81 -1.78 -11.38
C THR A 359 -13.41 -3.03 -12.17
N GLU A 360 -13.24 -2.94 -13.50
CA GLU A 360 -12.78 -4.06 -14.31
C GLU A 360 -11.36 -4.53 -13.92
N ARG A 361 -10.42 -3.62 -13.64
CA ARG A 361 -9.04 -4.00 -13.21
C ARG A 361 -9.08 -4.77 -11.90
N ILE A 362 -9.84 -4.28 -10.91
CA ILE A 362 -10.05 -4.94 -9.61
C ILE A 362 -10.67 -6.33 -9.79
N VAL A 363 -11.68 -6.45 -10.65
CA VAL A 363 -12.35 -7.73 -10.91
C VAL A 363 -11.42 -8.71 -11.64
N LYS A 364 -10.64 -8.26 -12.63
CA LYS A 364 -9.63 -9.08 -13.34
C LYS A 364 -8.51 -9.56 -12.40
N LEU A 365 -8.06 -8.73 -11.45
CA LEU A 365 -7.13 -9.14 -10.40
C LEU A 365 -7.73 -10.28 -9.56
N ARG A 366 -8.98 -10.11 -9.11
CA ARG A 366 -9.67 -11.07 -8.23
C ARG A 366 -9.98 -12.39 -8.94
N GLU A 367 -10.31 -12.36 -10.23
CA GLU A 367 -10.52 -13.57 -11.05
C GLU A 367 -9.31 -14.52 -11.03
N LYS A 368 -8.10 -13.96 -11.17
CA LYS A 368 -6.83 -14.72 -11.09
C LYS A 368 -6.70 -15.48 -9.76
N LEU A 369 -7.08 -14.85 -8.64
CA LEU A 369 -7.07 -15.44 -7.30
C LEU A 369 -8.11 -16.56 -7.16
N GLY A 370 -9.31 -16.37 -7.71
CA GLY A 370 -10.37 -17.39 -7.72
C GLY A 370 -9.97 -18.65 -8.48
N ALA A 371 -9.29 -18.49 -9.63
CA ALA A 371 -8.77 -19.60 -10.42
C ALA A 371 -7.67 -20.40 -9.70
N ALA A 372 -6.82 -19.74 -8.91
CA ALA A 372 -5.79 -20.41 -8.10
C ALA A 372 -6.39 -21.22 -6.94
N ALA A 373 -7.34 -20.65 -6.19
CA ALA A 373 -8.05 -21.37 -5.13
C ALA A 373 -8.75 -22.64 -5.65
N ALA A 374 -9.34 -22.57 -6.84
CA ALA A 374 -9.96 -23.73 -7.50
C ALA A 374 -8.96 -24.83 -7.87
N ARG A 375 -7.69 -24.50 -8.16
CA ARG A 375 -6.61 -25.47 -8.45
C ARG A 375 -6.17 -26.21 -7.18
N VAL A 376 -6.04 -25.52 -6.05
CA VAL A 376 -5.69 -26.13 -4.74
C VAL A 376 -6.78 -27.10 -4.27
N LEU A 377 -8.03 -26.86 -4.64
CA LEU A 377 -9.18 -27.73 -4.31
C LEU A 377 -9.33 -28.98 -5.21
N ILE A 378 -8.50 -29.17 -6.24
CA ILE A 378 -8.48 -30.43 -6.99
C ILE A 378 -7.71 -31.47 -6.15
N PRO A 379 -8.37 -32.53 -5.63
CA PRO A 379 -7.65 -33.53 -4.84
C PRO A 379 -6.64 -34.25 -5.72
N PHE A 380 -5.38 -34.18 -5.33
CA PHE A 380 -4.30 -34.94 -5.97
C PHE A 380 -4.67 -36.44 -5.95
N LYS A 381 -4.98 -37.00 -7.11
CA LYS A 381 -5.23 -38.45 -7.28
C LYS A 381 -3.91 -39.21 -7.22
N GLY A 382 -3.31 -39.24 -6.03
CA GLY A 382 -2.25 -40.18 -5.70
C GLY A 382 -2.74 -41.63 -5.83
N PRO A 383 -1.85 -42.59 -6.15
CA PRO A 383 -2.22 -43.99 -6.25
C PRO A 383 -2.72 -44.50 -4.89
N ALA A 384 -3.78 -45.31 -4.91
CA ALA A 384 -4.51 -45.67 -3.72
C ALA A 384 -3.76 -46.68 -2.82
N SER A 385 -3.34 -46.23 -1.63
CA SER A 385 -3.30 -47.06 -0.41
C SER A 385 -3.22 -46.23 0.87
N LEU A 386 -4.31 -46.20 1.64
CA LEU A 386 -4.36 -45.63 2.99
C LEU A 386 -4.81 -46.72 3.98
N SER A 387 -3.87 -47.28 4.74
CA SER A 387 -4.19 -48.23 5.81
C SER A 387 -3.08 -48.34 6.86
N TRP A 388 -2.89 -47.31 7.70
CA TRP A 388 -2.20 -47.47 9.00
C TRP A 388 -2.46 -46.37 10.07
N ILE A 389 -3.40 -45.44 9.89
CA ILE A 389 -3.79 -44.53 10.98
C ILE A 389 -4.92 -45.18 11.80
N LEU A 390 -4.53 -45.98 12.81
CA LEU A 390 -5.18 -46.17 14.12
C LEU A 390 -4.47 -47.32 14.89
N ALA A 391 -3.28 -47.04 15.43
CA ALA A 391 -2.64 -47.90 16.42
C ALA A 391 -1.86 -47.03 17.44
N PRO A 392 -1.97 -47.28 18.75
CA PRO A 392 -1.29 -46.46 19.76
C PRO A 392 0.21 -46.76 19.77
N LEU A 393 1.05 -45.72 19.69
CA LEU A 393 2.50 -45.89 19.78
C LEU A 393 2.93 -46.47 21.12
N ARG A 394 3.68 -47.57 21.05
CA ARG A 394 4.34 -48.23 22.18
C ARG A 394 5.84 -48.00 22.05
N ILE A 395 6.43 -47.21 22.95
CA ILE A 395 7.86 -46.85 22.92
C ILE A 395 8.71 -48.07 23.36
N PRO A 396 9.65 -48.56 22.53
CA PRO A 396 10.72 -49.45 22.98
C PRO A 396 11.92 -48.63 23.51
N PRO A 397 12.62 -49.08 24.57
CA PRO A 397 13.70 -48.32 25.17
C PRO A 397 15.07 -48.59 24.49
N GLY A 398 15.89 -47.54 24.43
CA GLY A 398 17.33 -47.64 24.22
C GLY A 398 17.81 -47.31 22.80
N LEU A 399 18.39 -46.12 22.65
CA LEU A 399 19.62 -45.79 21.91
C LEU A 399 19.89 -44.28 22.10
N GLU A 400 21.11 -43.90 22.48
CA GLU A 400 21.48 -42.51 22.76
C GLU A 400 21.98 -41.77 21.50
N PRO A 401 21.95 -40.41 21.47
CA PRO A 401 22.40 -39.64 20.31
C PRO A 401 23.92 -39.58 20.20
N LEU A 402 24.43 -39.64 18.97
CA LEU A 402 25.79 -39.22 18.62
C LEU A 402 25.77 -37.73 18.23
N GLU A 403 26.66 -36.94 18.83
CA GLU A 403 26.97 -35.57 18.39
C GLU A 403 28.14 -35.55 17.39
N GLU A 404 28.33 -34.35 16.80
CA GLU A 404 29.42 -33.87 15.92
C GLU A 404 29.19 -33.98 14.39
N GLY A 405 29.43 -32.92 13.60
CA GLY A 405 29.89 -31.60 14.05
C GLY A 405 29.91 -30.48 12.99
N PHE A 406 30.01 -29.25 13.49
CA PHE A 406 30.14 -28.02 12.69
C PHE A 406 31.62 -27.62 12.51
N LEU A 407 32.03 -27.34 11.28
CA LEU A 407 33.35 -26.76 10.97
C LEU A 407 33.43 -25.30 11.45
N ARG A 408 34.42 -24.97 12.28
CA ARG A 408 34.78 -23.58 12.63
C ARG A 408 36.14 -23.21 12.04
N HIS A 409 36.16 -22.16 11.23
CA HIS A 409 37.41 -21.47 10.90
C HIS A 409 37.96 -20.71 12.13
N ARG A 410 39.28 -20.68 12.30
CA ARG A 410 39.96 -19.95 13.38
C ARG A 410 40.70 -18.75 12.82
N SER A 411 40.59 -17.61 13.51
CA SER A 411 41.70 -16.67 13.67
C SER A 411 42.00 -16.49 15.17
N SER A 412 43.18 -15.96 15.49
CA SER A 412 43.85 -16.15 16.78
C SER A 412 43.43 -15.16 17.89
N ASN A 413 43.16 -15.64 19.11
CA ASN A 413 44.16 -15.62 20.21
C ASN A 413 43.68 -16.35 21.49
N ARG A 414 44.61 -17.07 22.15
CA ARG A 414 44.59 -17.63 23.54
C ARG A 414 43.40 -18.50 24.02
N GLN A 415 43.80 -19.64 24.61
CA GLN A 415 42.97 -20.72 25.16
C GLN A 415 41.85 -20.26 26.12
N ARG A 416 40.65 -20.82 25.95
CA ARG A 416 39.66 -21.01 27.02
C ARG A 416 39.19 -22.48 27.00
N PRO A 417 39.12 -23.18 28.16
CA PRO A 417 38.59 -24.54 28.22
C PRO A 417 37.05 -24.54 28.07
N PRO A 418 36.42 -25.70 27.77
CA PRO A 418 34.97 -25.82 27.71
C PRO A 418 34.34 -25.51 29.07
N ILE A 419 33.27 -24.72 29.06
CA ILE A 419 32.61 -24.22 30.26
C ILE A 419 31.74 -25.33 30.88
N ARG A 420 32.25 -25.96 31.96
CA ARG A 420 31.43 -26.70 32.93
C ARG A 420 31.19 -25.81 34.15
N HIS A 421 29.96 -25.35 34.37
CA HIS A 421 29.65 -24.41 35.46
C HIS A 421 28.93 -25.06 36.65
N PRO A 422 29.44 -24.88 37.90
CA PRO A 422 28.64 -25.01 39.09
C PRO A 422 27.74 -23.78 39.30
N LEU A 423 26.66 -23.96 40.07
CA LEU A 423 25.65 -22.94 40.33
C LEU A 423 26.23 -21.68 41.02
N ARG A 424 25.87 -20.50 40.47
CA ARG A 424 26.00 -19.10 40.98
C ARG A 424 27.10 -18.22 40.33
N GLN A 425 26.78 -17.64 39.17
CA GLN A 425 27.19 -16.28 38.81
C GLN A 425 26.03 -15.56 38.10
N ASN A 426 26.03 -14.23 38.12
CA ASN A 426 25.01 -13.39 37.47
C ASN A 426 25.48 -13.04 36.04
N PHE A 427 24.58 -13.15 35.06
CA PHE A 427 24.82 -12.65 33.71
C PHE A 427 24.24 -11.24 33.55
N LEU A 428 24.96 -10.38 32.83
CA LEU A 428 24.43 -9.13 32.28
C LEU A 428 24.15 -9.32 30.80
N LEU A 429 22.87 -9.25 30.43
CA LEU A 429 22.44 -9.11 29.04
C LEU A 429 21.98 -7.66 28.86
N GLY A 430 22.61 -6.94 27.92
CA GLY A 430 22.31 -5.54 27.65
C GLY A 430 21.54 -5.36 26.35
N ARG A 431 20.45 -4.59 26.41
CA ARG A 431 19.98 -3.72 25.32
C ARG A 431 19.85 -2.31 25.89
N PRO A 432 20.05 -1.24 25.10
CA PRO A 432 19.59 0.10 25.48
C PRO A 432 18.06 0.00 25.68
N ASP A 433 17.42 0.42 26.78
CA ASP A 433 17.79 1.47 27.73
C ASP A 433 17.40 1.16 29.20
N ARG A 434 17.26 -0.12 29.62
CA ARG A 434 16.82 -0.46 30.99
C ARG A 434 17.51 -1.67 31.61
N ILE A 435 18.38 -1.42 32.59
CA ILE A 435 18.87 -2.44 33.52
C ILE A 435 17.87 -2.57 34.69
N ARG A 436 17.36 -3.80 34.93
CA ARG A 436 16.71 -4.16 36.20
C ARG A 436 17.22 -5.50 36.71
N MET A 437 17.53 -5.54 38.00
CA MET A 437 18.01 -6.74 38.68
C MET A 437 16.82 -7.59 39.13
N LEU A 438 16.67 -8.80 38.59
CA LEU A 438 15.68 -9.77 39.06
C LEU A 438 16.28 -10.64 40.17
N THR A 439 15.64 -10.64 41.34
CA THR A 439 15.98 -11.56 42.44
C THR A 439 14.84 -12.50 42.78
N ARG A 440 15.13 -13.81 42.64
CA ARG A 440 14.57 -14.95 43.40
C ARG A 440 13.17 -15.45 42.99
N ILE A 441 13.16 -16.55 42.24
CA ILE A 441 12.03 -17.50 42.15
C ILE A 441 12.36 -18.71 43.05
N ARG A 442 11.35 -19.26 43.74
CA ARG A 442 11.39 -20.62 44.33
C ARG A 442 10.45 -21.53 43.52
N PRO A 443 10.74 -22.84 43.40
CA PRO A 443 9.84 -23.77 42.72
C PRO A 443 8.62 -24.13 43.57
N ASN A 444 7.54 -24.55 42.88
CA ASN A 444 6.29 -25.13 43.39
C ASN A 444 5.35 -24.21 44.19
N SER A 445 4.59 -23.37 43.47
CA SER A 445 3.14 -23.16 43.69
C SER A 445 2.53 -22.38 42.53
N LEU A 446 1.39 -22.84 42.00
CA LEU A 446 0.49 -22.00 41.20
C LEU A 446 -0.31 -21.10 42.15
N PRO A 447 -0.45 -19.80 41.83
CA PRO A 447 -1.73 -19.15 42.09
C PRO A 447 -2.22 -18.29 40.92
N VAL A 448 -3.54 -18.31 40.75
CA VAL A 448 -4.30 -17.38 39.89
C VAL A 448 -4.09 -15.94 40.34
N LEU A 449 -3.83 -15.03 39.41
CA LEU A 449 -3.70 -13.59 39.69
C LEU A 449 -5.01 -12.86 39.39
N HIS A 450 -5.81 -12.57 40.43
CA HIS A 450 -6.84 -11.52 40.34
C HIS A 450 -6.16 -10.15 40.41
N ILE A 451 -6.26 -9.34 39.34
CA ILE A 451 -5.78 -7.96 39.35
C ILE A 451 -6.91 -7.03 39.80
N HIS A 452 -6.72 -6.38 40.95
CA HIS A 452 -7.59 -5.29 41.43
C HIS A 452 -6.87 -3.95 41.26
N LEU A 453 -7.27 -3.15 40.26
CA LEU A 453 -6.66 -1.85 39.96
C LEU A 453 -7.17 -0.75 40.91
N LYS A 454 -6.47 -0.51 42.02
CA LYS A 454 -6.63 0.75 42.79
C LYS A 454 -5.81 1.87 42.16
N ARG A 455 -6.47 2.79 41.45
CA ARG A 455 -5.87 4.08 41.04
C ARG A 455 -5.44 4.87 42.28
N LYS A 456 -4.17 5.31 42.34
CA LYS A 456 -3.75 6.47 43.15
C LYS A 456 -3.70 7.70 42.25
N PRO A 457 -4.22 8.86 42.67
CA PRO A 457 -4.11 10.08 41.87
C PRO A 457 -2.68 10.63 41.88
N ALA A 458 -2.21 11.09 40.72
CA ALA A 458 -0.96 11.85 40.62
C ALA A 458 -1.15 13.25 41.22
N LYS A 459 -0.17 13.72 42.00
CA LYS A 459 -0.13 15.11 42.47
C LYS A 459 0.59 15.97 41.43
N HIS A 460 -0.14 16.85 40.75
CA HIS A 460 0.49 17.93 39.99
C HIS A 460 0.94 19.06 40.94
N PRO A 461 2.12 19.66 40.75
CA PRO A 461 2.45 20.95 41.36
C PRO A 461 1.65 22.07 40.65
N PRO A 462 1.27 23.15 41.37
CA PRO A 462 0.50 24.24 40.77
C PRO A 462 1.36 25.07 39.79
N PRO A 463 0.75 25.65 38.74
CA PRO A 463 1.45 26.51 37.78
C PRO A 463 1.90 27.82 38.42
N ARG A 464 3.06 28.34 37.99
CA ARG A 464 3.52 29.69 38.35
C ARG A 464 2.76 30.73 37.52
N PRO A 465 2.35 31.88 38.10
CA PRO A 465 1.66 32.92 37.35
C PRO A 465 2.64 33.67 36.43
N VAL A 466 2.33 33.72 35.13
CA VAL A 466 2.97 34.64 34.19
C VAL A 466 2.34 36.02 34.36
N ARG A 467 3.15 37.06 34.61
CA ARG A 467 2.67 38.44 34.62
C ARG A 467 2.38 38.91 33.19
N VAL A 468 1.14 39.26 32.92
CA VAL A 468 0.77 40.07 31.75
C VAL A 468 0.92 41.54 32.14
N HIS A 469 1.84 42.26 31.47
CA HIS A 469 1.84 43.72 31.45
C HIS A 469 1.38 44.19 30.07
N GLY A 470 0.27 44.93 30.03
CA GLY A 470 -0.30 45.44 28.79
C GLY A 470 0.16 46.86 28.44
N ALA A 471 0.33 47.09 27.13
CA ALA A 471 0.11 48.33 26.38
C ALA A 471 0.77 49.66 26.85
N LYS A 472 1.54 50.30 25.96
CA LYS A 472 1.03 51.33 25.01
C LYS A 472 2.11 51.78 23.99
N PRO A 473 1.75 52.54 22.93
CA PRO A 473 2.54 52.60 21.69
C PRO A 473 3.57 53.73 21.63
N ALA A 474 4.49 53.63 20.66
CA ALA A 474 5.35 54.74 20.23
C ALA A 474 5.09 55.06 18.75
N THR A 475 4.76 56.33 18.48
CA THR A 475 4.54 56.90 17.15
C THR A 475 5.72 57.75 16.71
N LEU A 476 5.98 57.77 15.40
CA LEU A 476 6.61 58.86 14.62
C LEU A 476 8.04 59.30 14.97
N GLY A 477 8.90 59.19 13.96
CA GLY A 477 10.18 59.90 13.83
C GLY A 477 10.61 59.89 12.36
N TYR A 478 10.34 60.98 11.65
CA TYR A 478 10.98 61.27 10.34
C TYR A 478 12.44 61.66 10.58
N ASP A 479 13.33 61.36 9.63
CA ASP A 479 14.22 62.38 9.08
C ASP A 479 14.72 61.98 7.68
N ALA A 480 15.13 62.98 6.89
CA ALA A 480 15.41 62.87 5.45
C ALA A 480 16.88 63.22 5.12
N HIS A 481 17.18 63.42 3.83
CA HIS A 481 18.47 63.75 3.19
C HIS A 481 19.38 62.53 2.88
N ASP A 482 19.92 62.33 1.67
CA ASP A 482 19.95 63.16 0.44
C ASP A 482 19.87 62.33 -0.87
N ALA A 483 19.47 63.00 -1.96
CA ALA A 483 19.60 62.58 -3.37
C ALA A 483 20.58 63.55 -4.10
N PRO A 484 21.04 63.37 -5.38
CA PRO A 484 20.22 63.07 -6.58
C PRO A 484 20.81 62.01 -7.56
N GLY A 485 19.95 61.24 -8.26
CA GLY A 485 19.58 61.46 -9.69
C GLY A 485 19.60 60.13 -10.48
N HIS A 486 19.08 59.97 -11.71
CA HIS A 486 18.33 60.87 -12.61
C HIS A 486 17.32 60.07 -13.51
N GLN A 487 16.19 60.71 -13.82
CA GLN A 487 15.42 60.80 -15.10
C GLN A 487 15.72 59.83 -16.29
N SER A 488 14.76 59.46 -17.18
CA SER A 488 13.30 59.72 -17.28
C SER A 488 12.63 58.98 -18.47
N ARG A 489 11.27 58.98 -18.47
CA ARG A 489 10.26 58.87 -19.57
C ARG A 489 9.51 57.54 -19.66
N LEU A 490 8.22 57.47 -20.03
CA LEU A 490 6.98 58.28 -19.94
C LEU A 490 5.92 57.47 -20.74
N LEU A 491 4.67 57.39 -20.26
CA LEU A 491 3.51 56.76 -20.95
C LEU A 491 2.85 57.73 -21.96
N PRO A 492 1.83 57.33 -22.75
CA PRO A 492 0.42 57.25 -22.29
C PRO A 492 -0.30 55.94 -22.72
N GLU A 493 -1.18 55.32 -21.94
CA GLU A 493 -2.63 55.60 -21.76
C GLU A 493 -3.50 55.70 -23.03
N LEU A 494 -4.55 54.85 -23.16
CA LEU A 494 -5.96 55.31 -23.22
C LEU A 494 -7.01 54.17 -23.19
N ALA A 495 -8.20 54.54 -22.74
CA ALA A 495 -9.32 53.72 -22.24
C ALA A 495 -10.21 52.99 -23.27
N GLY A 496 -10.62 51.76 -22.90
CA GLY A 496 -12.00 51.28 -22.70
C GLY A 496 -13.17 51.57 -23.66
N ALA A 497 -13.93 50.50 -23.99
CA ALA A 497 -15.38 50.54 -24.23
C ALA A 497 -16.03 49.13 -24.07
N ARG A 498 -17.24 49.07 -23.46
CA ARG A 498 -18.18 47.93 -23.55
C ARG A 498 -19.27 48.26 -24.58
N VAL A 499 -19.78 47.29 -25.34
CA VAL A 499 -21.18 47.25 -25.84
C VAL A 499 -21.65 45.78 -25.88
N GLN A 500 -22.95 45.56 -25.65
CA GLN A 500 -23.67 44.27 -25.63
C GLN A 500 -24.50 44.04 -26.91
N ASP A 501 -25.10 42.84 -27.00
CA ASP A 501 -26.21 42.44 -27.89
C ASP A 501 -25.85 42.29 -29.40
N GLY A 502 -26.47 41.38 -30.17
CA GLY A 502 -27.49 40.37 -29.86
C GLY A 502 -28.10 39.80 -31.16
N LEU A 503 -29.04 38.84 -31.03
CA LEU A 503 -29.80 38.14 -32.10
C LEU A 503 -28.99 37.14 -32.97
N VAL A 504 -29.28 35.83 -32.95
CA VAL A 504 -30.50 35.09 -33.41
C VAL A 504 -30.52 34.86 -34.92
N GLY A 505 -30.50 33.58 -35.33
CA GLY A 505 -30.61 33.16 -36.73
C GLY A 505 -30.37 31.66 -36.93
N ALA A 506 -31.34 30.82 -36.55
CA ALA A 506 -31.31 29.39 -36.86
C ALA A 506 -31.74 29.11 -38.30
N VAL A 507 -31.08 28.16 -38.98
CA VAL A 507 -31.62 27.49 -40.17
C VAL A 507 -31.17 26.01 -40.20
N ASP A 508 -32.12 25.09 -40.26
CA ASP A 508 -31.89 23.67 -40.59
C ASP A 508 -31.49 23.51 -42.08
N GLY A 509 -30.83 22.40 -42.46
CA GLY A 509 -30.67 22.11 -43.89
C GLY A 509 -29.70 21.04 -44.37
N ALA A 510 -29.79 19.82 -43.83
CA ALA A 510 -29.54 18.50 -44.46
C ALA A 510 -28.52 18.27 -45.63
N ALA A 511 -27.95 17.04 -45.57
CA ALA A 511 -27.57 16.14 -46.69
C ALA A 511 -26.13 16.15 -47.25
N GLY A 512 -25.35 15.14 -46.81
CA GLY A 512 -24.89 14.05 -47.69
C GLY A 512 -23.47 14.10 -48.29
N GLY A 513 -22.72 12.98 -48.14
CA GLY A 513 -21.57 12.65 -49.01
C GLY A 513 -20.36 11.97 -48.33
N PHE A 514 -20.30 10.64 -48.41
CA PHE A 514 -19.04 9.86 -48.25
C PHE A 514 -18.15 10.01 -49.52
N PRO A 515 -16.81 9.90 -49.43
CA PRO A 515 -16.08 8.60 -49.36
C PRO A 515 -15.03 8.56 -48.23
N ALA A 516 -14.69 7.44 -47.56
CA ALA A 516 -14.41 6.05 -47.97
C ALA A 516 -12.91 5.75 -48.29
N VAL A 517 -12.25 5.16 -47.27
CA VAL A 517 -11.21 4.11 -47.31
C VAL A 517 -9.78 4.46 -47.77
N GLY A 518 -8.81 4.06 -46.93
CA GLY A 518 -7.38 4.03 -47.25
C GLY A 518 -6.51 3.38 -46.17
N HIS A 519 -6.71 2.08 -45.88
CA HIS A 519 -5.77 1.30 -45.06
C HIS A 519 -4.48 1.01 -45.84
N ALA A 520 -3.32 1.10 -45.17
CA ALA A 520 -2.07 0.53 -45.66
C ALA A 520 -1.48 -0.42 -44.59
N VAL A 521 -1.61 -1.72 -44.84
CA VAL A 521 -0.85 -2.77 -44.16
C VAL A 521 0.39 -3.05 -45.03
N VAL A 522 1.57 -3.16 -44.43
CA VAL A 522 2.75 -3.76 -45.08
C VAL A 522 3.10 -5.03 -44.31
N GLY A 523 3.20 -6.14 -45.04
CA GLY A 523 3.33 -7.48 -44.49
C GLY A 523 4.76 -8.01 -44.38
N SER A 524 4.86 -9.27 -43.97
CA SER A 524 6.07 -10.00 -43.61
C SER A 524 6.84 -10.64 -44.77
N ALA A 525 8.15 -10.76 -44.59
CA ALA A 525 8.99 -11.91 -44.96
C ALA A 525 10.13 -11.95 -43.91
N ALA A 526 10.38 -12.99 -43.13
CA ALA A 526 10.60 -14.43 -43.41
C ALA A 526 12.05 -14.73 -43.90
N GLU A 527 12.78 -15.42 -43.01
CA GLU A 527 13.93 -16.33 -43.24
C GLU A 527 15.19 -15.81 -43.97
N GLU A 528 16.34 -15.82 -43.27
CA GLU A 528 17.36 -16.88 -43.47
C GLU A 528 18.41 -16.92 -42.34
N GLU A 529 19.15 -18.03 -42.26
CA GLU A 529 20.21 -18.32 -41.28
C GLU A 529 21.52 -17.57 -41.58
N GLY A 530 22.41 -17.42 -40.59
CA GLY A 530 23.78 -16.96 -40.87
C GLY A 530 24.61 -16.65 -39.62
N ALA A 531 25.48 -17.58 -39.23
CA ALA A 531 26.36 -17.41 -38.06
C ALA A 531 27.79 -16.99 -38.42
N VAL A 532 28.44 -16.35 -37.43
CA VAL A 532 29.90 -16.18 -37.25
C VAL A 532 30.69 -15.31 -38.27
N LEU A 533 31.22 -14.18 -37.79
CA LEU A 533 32.66 -13.87 -37.65
C LEU A 533 32.87 -12.35 -37.63
N GLY A 534 33.55 -11.83 -36.61
CA GLY A 534 34.06 -10.46 -36.60
C GLY A 534 35.50 -10.40 -37.11
N VAL A 535 35.90 -9.24 -37.65
CA VAL A 535 37.30 -8.80 -37.74
C VAL A 535 37.30 -7.28 -37.50
N GLU A 536 38.30 -6.79 -36.78
CA GLU A 536 38.59 -5.37 -36.54
C GLU A 536 39.23 -4.71 -37.78
N ASP A 537 39.10 -3.39 -37.92
CA ASP A 537 40.12 -2.47 -38.48
C ASP A 537 39.83 -1.04 -37.98
#